data_AF-A0A962X026-F1
#
_entry.id   AF-A0A962X026-F1
#
_cell.length_a   1.000
_cell.length_b   1.000
_cell.length_c   1.000
_cell.angle_alpha   90.00
_cell.angle_beta   90.00
_cell.angle_gamma   90.00
#
_symmetry.space_group_name_H-M   'P 1'
#
loop_
_entity.id
_entity.type
_entity.pdbx_description
1 polymer ?
#
loop_
_entity_poly.entity_id
_entity_poly.type
_entity_poly.pdbx_seq_one_letter_code
_entity_poly.pdbx_strand_id
1 'polypeptide(L)'
;MEPHRLVVGALGWDHAAWQGGFYPDDLPEDWRLGYYANEFSGVLLPESIWRQLNAAVCRAWCDDVGELFRFYLQTAVEGTTTGLPAQLQQAFGRHWGGCCSDSVLLLGDDMPWDLRQLRARIEQLLAAPEVEVAPPALFICGDPPDLARMRQARLLADML
;
A
#
# COMPACT_ATOMS: atom_id res chain seq x y z
N MET A 1 -4.55 -12.53 14.78
CA MET A 1 -3.57 -12.31 13.71
C MET A 1 -2.48 -11.45 14.31
N GLU A 2 -1.24 -11.92 14.29
CA GLU A 2 -0.10 -11.10 14.73
C GLU A 2 0.04 -9.91 13.77
N PRO A 3 0.41 -8.71 14.26
CA PRO A 3 0.63 -7.58 13.37
C PRO A 3 1.78 -7.92 12.42
N HIS A 4 1.52 -7.91 11.12
CA HIS A 4 2.57 -8.07 10.11
C HIS A 4 3.59 -6.95 10.30
N ARG A 5 4.86 -7.33 10.40
CA ARG A 5 5.97 -6.40 10.64
C ARG A 5 6.22 -5.47 9.45
N LEU A 6 5.69 -5.81 8.27
CA LEU A 6 5.75 -5.08 7.02
C LEU A 6 4.37 -5.02 6.36
N VAL A 7 3.95 -3.84 5.91
CA VAL A 7 2.75 -3.67 5.07
C VAL A 7 3.09 -3.98 3.61
N VAL A 8 2.36 -4.90 2.99
CA VAL A 8 2.53 -5.22 1.56
C VAL A 8 1.26 -4.83 0.80
N GLY A 9 1.44 -4.15 -0.33
CA GLY A 9 0.35 -3.69 -1.18
C GLY A 9 0.74 -3.33 -2.61
N ALA A 10 -0.15 -2.60 -3.28
CA ALA A 10 -0.04 -2.14 -4.66
C ALA A 10 -0.09 -0.62 -4.76
N LEU A 11 0.35 -0.08 -5.90
CA LEU A 11 -0.01 1.27 -6.34
C LEU A 11 -1.46 1.25 -6.86
N GLY A 12 -2.38 1.73 -6.03
CA GLY A 12 -3.82 1.66 -6.26
C GLY A 12 -4.39 0.24 -6.11
N TRP A 13 -5.69 0.14 -5.86
CA TRP A 13 -6.43 -1.11 -5.88
C TRP A 13 -7.34 -1.22 -7.12
N ASP A 14 -7.83 -0.09 -7.62
CA ASP A 14 -8.90 -0.08 -8.63
C ASP A 14 -8.36 -0.30 -10.04
N HIS A 15 -8.09 -1.57 -10.36
CA HIS A 15 -7.53 -2.00 -11.63
C HIS A 15 -8.54 -2.87 -12.40
N ALA A 16 -9.07 -2.37 -13.52
CA ALA A 16 -10.02 -3.13 -14.34
C ALA A 16 -9.45 -4.44 -14.88
N ALA A 17 -8.13 -4.49 -15.14
CA ALA A 17 -7.42 -5.69 -15.58
C ALA A 17 -7.37 -6.82 -14.53
N TRP A 18 -7.71 -6.53 -13.27
CA TRP A 18 -7.84 -7.54 -12.22
C TRP A 18 -9.21 -8.24 -12.21
N GLN A 19 -10.21 -7.72 -12.95
CA GLN A 19 -11.52 -8.36 -13.09
C GLN A 19 -11.42 -9.72 -13.77
N GLY A 20 -12.12 -10.72 -13.22
CA GLY A 20 -12.12 -12.11 -13.69
C GLY A 20 -10.86 -12.91 -13.33
N GLY A 21 -9.83 -12.26 -12.78
CA GLY A 21 -8.60 -12.90 -12.32
C GLY A 21 -8.41 -12.84 -10.81
N PHE A 22 -8.38 -11.62 -10.27
CA PHE A 22 -8.26 -11.36 -8.84
C PHE A 22 -9.59 -10.91 -8.23
N TYR A 23 -10.27 -9.97 -8.89
CA TYR A 23 -11.65 -9.62 -8.59
C TYR A 23 -12.59 -10.61 -9.29
N PRO A 24 -13.58 -11.19 -8.58
CA PRO A 24 -14.65 -11.97 -9.21
C PRO A 24 -15.31 -11.19 -10.34
N ASP A 25 -15.71 -11.86 -11.43
CA ASP A 25 -16.31 -11.21 -12.62
C ASP A 25 -17.54 -10.35 -12.31
N ASP A 26 -18.29 -10.68 -11.27
CA ASP A 26 -19.50 -10.00 -10.82
C ASP A 26 -19.26 -8.99 -9.69
N LEU A 27 -18.01 -8.79 -9.26
CA LEU A 27 -17.69 -7.87 -8.17
C LEU A 27 -17.89 -6.41 -8.61
N PRO A 28 -18.75 -5.63 -7.93
CA PRO A 28 -18.90 -4.20 -8.18
C PRO A 28 -17.63 -3.41 -7.83
N GLU A 29 -17.39 -2.30 -8.53
CA GLU A 29 -16.19 -1.47 -8.32
C GLU A 29 -16.12 -0.91 -6.89
N ASP A 30 -17.26 -0.50 -6.33
CA ASP A 30 -17.37 0.01 -4.96
C ASP A 30 -16.97 -1.03 -3.90
N TRP A 31 -16.97 -2.32 -4.23
CA TRP A 31 -16.58 -3.41 -3.32
C TRP A 31 -15.12 -3.84 -3.50
N ARG A 32 -14.41 -3.34 -4.52
CA ARG A 32 -13.02 -3.73 -4.81
C ARG A 32 -12.08 -3.40 -3.68
N LEU A 33 -12.26 -2.28 -2.98
CA LEU A 33 -11.41 -1.90 -1.85
C LEU A 33 -11.53 -2.90 -0.70
N GLY A 34 -12.75 -3.20 -0.26
CA GLY A 34 -12.99 -4.19 0.80
C GLY A 34 -12.49 -5.58 0.40
N TYR A 35 -12.70 -5.98 -0.87
CA TYR A 35 -12.16 -7.24 -1.38
C TYR A 35 -10.63 -7.27 -1.36
N TYR A 36 -9.99 -6.20 -1.84
CA TYR A 36 -8.54 -6.03 -1.84
C TYR A 36 -7.94 -6.09 -0.43
N ALA A 37 -8.59 -5.43 0.53
CA ALA A 37 -8.16 -5.36 1.93
C ALA A 37 -8.23 -6.70 2.68
N ASN A 38 -8.92 -7.71 2.11
CA ASN A 38 -8.88 -9.08 2.64
C ASN A 38 -7.55 -9.78 2.33
N GLU A 39 -6.86 -9.41 1.25
CA GLU A 39 -5.60 -10.02 0.85
C GLU A 39 -4.38 -9.16 1.24
N PHE A 40 -4.49 -7.84 1.15
CA PHE A 40 -3.38 -6.92 1.40
C PHE A 40 -3.70 -5.98 2.56
N SER A 41 -2.67 -5.60 3.33
CA SER A 41 -2.83 -4.77 4.53
C SER A 41 -2.51 -3.29 4.29
N GLY A 42 -2.32 -2.89 3.04
CA GLY A 42 -2.23 -1.48 2.72
C GLY A 42 -2.20 -1.21 1.24
N VAL A 43 -2.34 0.07 0.89
CA VAL A 43 -2.33 0.52 -0.48
C VAL A 43 -1.61 1.86 -0.60
N LEU A 44 -0.89 2.03 -1.70
CA LEU A 44 -0.28 3.29 -2.07
C LEU A 44 -1.22 4.03 -3.02
N LEU A 45 -1.74 5.17 -2.57
CA LEU A 45 -2.59 6.05 -3.35
C LEU A 45 -1.74 6.88 -4.32
N PRO A 46 -2.01 6.83 -5.63
CA PRO A 46 -1.36 7.71 -6.60
C PRO A 46 -1.67 9.19 -6.32
N GLU A 47 -0.71 10.06 -6.65
CA GLU A 47 -0.84 11.51 -6.45
C GLU A 47 -2.05 12.13 -7.15
N SER A 48 -2.37 11.65 -8.35
CA SER A 48 -3.55 12.09 -9.11
C SER A 48 -4.85 11.82 -8.37
N ILE A 49 -4.92 10.76 -7.56
CA ILE A 49 -6.11 10.35 -6.83
C ILE A 49 -6.21 11.12 -5.52
N TRP A 50 -5.19 11.05 -4.67
CA TRP A 50 -5.30 11.61 -3.32
C TRP A 50 -5.44 13.13 -3.31
N ARG A 51 -4.93 13.83 -4.33
CA ARG A 51 -5.12 15.29 -4.48
C ARG A 51 -6.59 15.70 -4.68
N GLN A 52 -7.44 14.77 -5.11
CA GLN A 52 -8.87 15.02 -5.35
C GLN A 52 -9.74 14.56 -4.19
N LEU A 53 -9.16 13.87 -3.20
CA LEU A 53 -9.91 13.32 -2.08
C LEU A 53 -10.35 14.41 -1.11
N ASN A 54 -11.54 14.19 -0.57
CA ASN A 54 -12.04 14.92 0.58
C ASN A 54 -12.12 13.98 1.79
N ALA A 55 -12.28 14.57 2.97
CA ALA A 55 -12.31 13.80 4.21
C ALA A 55 -13.49 12.80 4.31
N ALA A 56 -14.60 13.02 3.58
CA ALA A 56 -15.72 12.08 3.60
C ALA A 56 -15.38 10.80 2.83
N VAL A 57 -14.73 10.91 1.66
CA VAL A 57 -14.26 9.76 0.87
C VAL A 57 -13.23 8.96 1.66
N CYS A 58 -12.26 9.63 2.29
CA CYS A 58 -11.27 8.94 3.12
C CYS A 58 -11.92 8.14 4.26
N ARG A 59 -12.93 8.70 4.94
CA ARG A 59 -13.65 8.01 6.02
C ARG A 59 -14.43 6.80 5.50
N ALA A 60 -15.14 6.94 4.38
CA ALA A 60 -15.85 5.83 3.75
C ALA A 60 -14.89 4.67 3.43
N TRP A 61 -13.73 4.96 2.85
CA TRP A 61 -12.71 3.94 2.61
C TRP A 61 -12.15 3.30 3.88
N CYS A 62 -12.03 4.07 4.97
CA CYS A 62 -11.62 3.52 6.27
C CYS A 62 -12.68 2.57 6.86
N ASP A 63 -13.96 2.81 6.58
CA ASP A 63 -15.06 1.96 7.05
C ASP A 63 -15.12 0.62 6.28
N ASP A 64 -14.62 0.58 5.04
CA ASP A 64 -14.60 -0.61 4.19
C ASP A 64 -13.40 -1.55 4.43
N VAL A 65 -12.44 -1.16 5.28
CA VAL A 65 -11.18 -1.90 5.49
C VAL A 65 -10.96 -2.30 6.96
N GLY A 66 -10.16 -3.34 7.17
CA GLY A 66 -9.81 -3.82 8.51
C GLY A 66 -8.94 -2.84 9.30
N GLU A 67 -8.92 -2.96 10.63
CA GLU A 67 -8.21 -2.03 11.54
C GLU A 67 -6.70 -1.96 11.31
N LEU A 68 -6.10 -3.01 10.74
CA LEU A 68 -4.67 -3.08 10.42
C LEU A 68 -4.34 -2.52 9.04
N PHE A 69 -5.36 -2.22 8.22
CA PHE A 69 -5.16 -1.67 6.88
C PHE A 69 -4.61 -0.25 6.96
N ARG A 70 -3.68 0.09 6.07
CA ARG A 70 -3.00 1.39 6.02
C ARG A 70 -3.02 2.00 4.63
N PHE A 71 -3.33 3.30 4.55
CA PHE A 71 -3.27 4.09 3.32
C PHE A 71 -1.99 4.93 3.30
N TYR A 72 -1.22 4.78 2.22
CA TYR A 72 0.02 5.52 1.99
C TYR A 72 -0.18 6.47 0.81
N LEU A 73 0.42 7.65 0.85
CA LEU A 73 0.33 8.62 -0.24
C LEU A 73 1.61 8.64 -1.07
N GLN A 74 1.46 8.43 -2.38
CA GLN A 74 2.56 8.61 -3.32
C GLN A 74 2.87 10.09 -3.48
N THR A 75 4.14 10.46 -3.37
CA THR A 75 4.61 11.83 -3.61
C THR A 75 5.48 11.85 -4.87
N ALA A 76 5.32 12.86 -5.73
CA ALA A 76 6.15 13.02 -6.93
C ALA A 76 7.65 13.14 -6.63
N VAL A 77 8.01 13.56 -5.41
CA VAL A 77 9.39 13.65 -4.94
C VAL A 77 9.53 12.79 -3.69
N GLU A 78 10.40 11.79 -3.76
CA GLU A 78 10.76 10.94 -2.63
C GLU A 78 11.26 11.81 -1.46
N GLY A 79 10.78 11.54 -0.24
CA GLY A 79 11.17 12.28 0.96
C GLY A 79 10.54 13.67 1.12
N THR A 80 9.66 14.10 0.21
CA THR A 80 8.93 15.38 0.37
C THR A 80 7.59 15.17 1.03
N THR A 81 7.46 15.60 2.29
CA THR A 81 6.17 15.72 3.00
C THR A 81 5.48 17.06 2.74
N THR A 82 6.21 18.02 2.15
CA THR A 82 5.75 19.38 1.86
C THR A 82 4.60 19.36 0.85
N GLY A 83 3.39 19.69 1.31
CA GLY A 83 2.19 19.74 0.47
C GLY A 83 1.20 18.61 0.71
N LEU A 84 1.49 17.67 1.62
CA LEU A 84 0.47 16.73 2.09
C LEU A 84 -0.59 17.49 2.91
N PRO A 85 -1.88 17.42 2.53
CA PRO A 85 -2.93 18.06 3.30
C PRO A 85 -3.03 17.38 4.67
N ALA A 86 -2.74 18.11 5.76
CA ALA A 86 -2.95 17.62 7.13
C ALA A 86 -4.38 17.09 7.35
N GLN A 87 -5.33 17.59 6.57
CA GLN A 87 -6.71 17.13 6.51
C GLN A 87 -6.84 15.65 6.10
N LEU A 88 -6.04 15.17 5.14
CA LEU A 88 -6.06 13.77 4.72
C LEU A 88 -5.48 12.86 5.81
N GLN A 89 -4.36 13.27 6.42
CA GLN A 89 -3.79 12.55 7.56
C GLN A 89 -4.82 12.42 8.69
N GLN A 90 -5.52 13.50 9.03
CA GLN A 90 -6.58 13.48 10.03
C GLN A 90 -7.77 12.61 9.60
N ALA A 91 -8.14 12.63 8.33
CA ALA A 91 -9.28 11.88 7.82
C ALA A 91 -9.03 10.36 7.80
N PHE A 92 -7.81 9.93 7.45
CA PHE A 92 -7.42 8.52 7.53
C PHE A 92 -7.20 8.06 8.98
N GLY A 93 -6.83 8.98 9.89
CA GLY A 93 -6.71 8.70 11.31
C GLY A 93 -5.82 7.49 11.60
N ARG A 94 -6.37 6.44 12.21
CA ARG A 94 -5.64 5.19 12.54
C ARG A 94 -5.17 4.40 11.31
N HIS A 95 -5.81 4.61 10.15
CA HIS A 95 -5.43 3.98 8.90
C HIS A 95 -4.35 4.78 8.15
N TRP A 96 -3.87 5.90 8.71
CA TRP A 96 -2.78 6.65 8.10
C TRP A 96 -1.48 5.83 8.10
N GLY A 97 -1.00 5.52 6.90
CA GLY A 97 0.25 4.81 6.65
C GLY A 97 1.43 5.73 6.39
N GLY A 98 1.22 7.02 6.10
CA GLY A 98 2.31 7.96 5.76
C GLY A 98 2.43 8.22 4.27
N CYS A 99 3.62 8.62 3.83
CA CYS A 99 3.94 8.90 2.43
C CYS A 99 5.22 8.17 2.01
N CYS A 100 5.55 8.20 0.71
CA CYS A 100 6.82 7.65 0.20
C CYS A 100 8.02 8.32 0.89
N SER A 101 8.58 7.61 1.87
CA SER A 101 9.74 7.98 2.69
C SER A 101 10.73 6.81 2.72
N ASP A 102 11.80 6.93 3.50
CA ASP A 102 12.78 5.86 3.69
C ASP A 102 12.19 4.56 4.29
N SER A 103 10.97 4.61 4.86
CA SER A 103 10.26 3.42 5.38
C SER A 103 9.37 2.74 4.33
N VAL A 104 9.39 3.19 3.07
CA VAL A 104 8.57 2.62 1.99
C VAL A 104 9.44 2.15 0.82
N LEU A 105 9.31 0.87 0.45
CA LEU A 105 9.94 0.29 -0.73
C LEU A 105 8.95 0.27 -1.90
N LEU A 106 9.32 0.92 -3.01
CA LEU A 106 8.55 0.87 -4.25
C LEU A 106 9.23 -0.07 -5.25
N LEU A 107 8.49 -1.05 -5.78
CA LEU A 107 8.98 -2.02 -6.75
C LEU A 107 8.23 -1.91 -8.08
N GLY A 108 8.82 -1.23 -9.06
CA GLY A 108 8.28 -1.12 -10.41
C GLY A 108 8.56 -2.34 -11.31
N ASP A 109 7.87 -2.38 -12.45
CA ASP A 109 7.99 -3.47 -13.43
C ASP A 109 9.39 -3.60 -14.06
N ASP A 110 10.09 -2.48 -14.24
CA ASP A 110 11.43 -2.43 -14.85
C ASP A 110 12.54 -3.01 -13.97
N MET A 111 12.24 -3.33 -12.70
CA MET A 111 13.23 -3.91 -11.80
C MET A 111 13.27 -5.44 -11.92
N PRO A 112 14.48 -6.04 -11.95
CA PRO A 112 14.63 -7.48 -11.96
C PRO A 112 14.08 -8.09 -10.67
N TRP A 113 13.28 -9.14 -10.82
CA TRP A 113 12.68 -9.84 -9.68
C TRP A 113 13.64 -10.88 -9.11
N ASP A 114 14.35 -10.51 -8.05
CA ASP A 114 15.26 -11.39 -7.31
C ASP A 114 14.86 -11.44 -5.83
N LEU A 115 14.38 -12.61 -5.38
CA LEU A 115 13.90 -12.81 -4.01
C LEU A 115 14.99 -12.64 -2.95
N ARG A 116 16.26 -12.92 -3.28
CA ARG A 116 17.36 -12.73 -2.34
C ARG A 116 17.62 -11.25 -2.11
N GLN A 117 17.63 -10.47 -3.20
CA GLN A 117 17.79 -9.02 -3.12
C GLN A 117 16.59 -8.37 -2.43
N LEU A 118 15.38 -8.82 -2.75
CA LEU A 118 14.15 -8.38 -2.11
C LEU A 118 14.20 -8.61 -0.59
N ARG A 119 14.56 -9.82 -0.17
CA ARG A 119 14.71 -10.17 1.25
C ARG A 119 15.69 -9.23 1.95
N ALA A 120 16.88 -9.04 1.38
CA ALA A 120 17.90 -8.17 1.99
C ALA A 120 17.40 -6.72 2.14
N ARG A 121 16.65 -6.21 1.16
CA ARG A 121 16.03 -4.87 1.24
C ARG A 121 14.96 -4.80 2.32
N ILE A 122 14.11 -5.83 2.46
CA ILE A 122 13.11 -5.90 3.52
C ILE A 122 13.78 -5.97 4.89
N GLU A 123 14.79 -6.83 5.07
CA GLU A 123 15.54 -6.92 6.33
C GLU A 123 16.20 -5.60 6.69
N GLN A 124 16.78 -4.88 5.71
CA GLN A 124 17.33 -3.55 5.91
C GLN A 124 16.25 -2.53 6.31
N LEU A 125 15.08 -2.59 5.69
CA LEU A 125 13.94 -1.73 6.02
C LEU A 125 13.45 -1.97 7.45
N LEU A 126 13.34 -3.24 7.86
CA LEU A 126 12.91 -3.66 9.18
C LEU A 126 13.97 -3.42 10.27
N ALA A 127 15.25 -3.30 9.90
CA ALA A 127 16.35 -3.00 10.82
C ALA A 127 16.51 -1.49 11.08
N ALA A 128 15.87 -0.63 10.29
CA ALA A 128 15.84 0.80 10.56
C ALA A 128 15.19 1.03 11.94
N PRO A 129 15.73 1.94 12.78
CA PRO A 129 15.11 2.25 14.06
C PRO A 129 13.66 2.68 13.82
N GLU A 130 12.74 2.21 14.66
CA GLU A 130 11.33 2.64 14.67
C GLU A 130 11.30 4.15 14.95
N VAL A 131 11.47 4.95 13.90
CA VAL A 131 11.11 6.35 13.93
C VAL A 131 9.59 6.38 14.05
N GLU A 132 9.06 7.32 14.81
CA GLU A 132 7.63 7.51 15.14
C GLU A 132 6.73 7.82 13.90
N VAL A 133 7.16 7.38 12.72
CA VAL A 133 6.69 7.73 11.39
C VAL A 133 6.42 6.43 10.63
N ALA A 134 5.14 6.09 10.48
CA ALA A 134 4.59 5.11 9.53
C ALA A 134 5.11 3.65 9.62
N PRO A 135 4.24 2.63 9.62
CA PRO A 135 4.71 1.25 9.55
C PRO A 135 5.48 1.04 8.23
N PRO A 136 6.58 0.27 8.24
CA PRO A 136 7.36 0.01 7.04
C PRO A 136 6.48 -0.69 6.00
N ALA A 137 6.64 -0.32 4.74
CA ALA A 137 5.78 -0.81 3.68
C ALA A 137 6.53 -1.14 2.40
N LEU A 138 5.92 -2.02 1.60
CA LEU A 138 6.38 -2.42 0.30
C LEU A 138 5.22 -2.41 -0.68
N PHE A 139 5.37 -1.66 -1.77
CA PHE A 139 4.36 -1.54 -2.82
C PHE A 139 4.90 -1.98 -4.16
N ILE A 140 4.18 -2.91 -4.79
CA ILE A 140 4.41 -3.25 -6.21
C ILE A 140 3.73 -2.16 -7.05
N CYS A 141 4.53 -1.52 -7.89
CA CYS A 141 4.12 -0.47 -8.81
C CYS A 141 4.04 -1.07 -10.21
N GLY A 142 3.03 -0.65 -10.98
CA GLY A 142 2.74 -1.13 -12.33
C GLY A 142 1.33 -0.71 -12.73
N ASP A 143 0.97 -0.93 -13.99
CA ASP A 143 -0.38 -0.67 -14.50
C ASP A 143 -0.87 -1.84 -15.39
N PRO A 144 -1.51 -2.88 -14.79
CA PRO A 144 -1.72 -3.05 -13.35
C PRO A 144 -0.49 -3.65 -12.64
N PRO A 145 -0.37 -3.52 -11.31
CA PRO A 145 0.66 -4.21 -10.54
C PRO A 145 0.58 -5.74 -10.65
N ASP A 146 1.74 -6.39 -10.68
CA ASP A 146 1.86 -7.85 -10.79
C ASP A 146 1.47 -8.55 -9.46
N LEU A 147 0.30 -9.19 -9.48
CA LEU A 147 -0.26 -9.92 -8.34
C LEU A 147 0.61 -11.10 -7.87
N ALA A 148 1.32 -11.76 -8.77
CA ALA A 148 2.21 -12.87 -8.40
C ALA A 148 3.39 -12.33 -7.57
N ARG A 149 3.98 -11.21 -7.99
CA ARG A 149 5.02 -10.51 -7.23
C ARG A 149 4.51 -10.03 -5.87
N MET A 150 3.30 -9.46 -5.81
CA MET A 150 2.68 -9.03 -4.55
C MET A 150 2.51 -10.19 -3.56
N ARG A 151 1.97 -11.33 -4.02
CA ARG A 151 1.78 -12.53 -3.19
C ARG A 151 3.11 -13.10 -2.70
N GLN A 152 4.12 -13.13 -3.57
CA GLN A 152 5.47 -13.56 -3.18
C GLN A 152 6.11 -12.62 -2.14
N ALA A 153 5.97 -11.30 -2.31
CA ALA A 153 6.48 -10.33 -1.36
C ALA A 153 5.81 -10.46 0.02
N ARG A 154 4.49 -10.67 0.04
CA ARG A 154 3.74 -10.93 1.28
C ARG A 154 4.21 -12.21 1.99
N LEU A 155 4.30 -13.33 1.25
CA LEU A 155 4.80 -14.58 1.81
C LEU A 155 6.22 -14.44 2.37
N LEU A 156 7.08 -13.68 1.68
CA LEU A 156 8.42 -13.39 2.16
C LEU A 156 8.41 -12.56 3.45
N ALA A 157 7.56 -11.54 3.53
CA ALA A 157 7.40 -10.72 4.71
C ALA A 157 6.90 -11.50 5.93
N ASP A 158 6.02 -12.50 5.71
CA ASP A 158 5.50 -13.37 6.77
C ASP A 158 6.54 -14.35 7.32
N MET A 159 7.64 -14.57 6.60
CA MET A 159 8.73 -15.48 7.00
C MET A 159 9.87 -14.77 7.76
N LEU A 160 9.83 -13.44 7.91
CA LEU A 160 10.87 -12.60 8.51
C LEU A 160 10.49 -12.11 9.92
#